data_AF-A0A3B0VGW9-F1
#
_entry.id   AF-A0A3B0VGW9-F1
#
_cell.length_a   1.000
_cell.length_b   1.000
_cell.length_c   1.000
_cell.angle_alpha   90.00
_cell.angle_beta   90.00
_cell.angle_gamma   90.00
#
_symmetry.space_group_name_H-M   'P 1'
#
loop_
_entity.id
_entity.type
_entity.pdbx_description
1 polymer ?
#
loop_
_entity_poly.entity_id
_entity_poly.type
_entity_poly.pdbx_seq_one_letter_code
_entity_poly.pdbx_strand_id
1 'polypeptide(L)'
;LFFYNSDAVYTAGLDPTFMELQDEAFFELWVDITQGRVDDPGAIIRDEFGADYVFSDLKHGNFIEDAEADPLLQEVYRDDDAVIYSVGD
;
A
#
# COMPACT_ATOMS: atom_id res chain seq x y z
N LEU A 1 5.51 21.32 -8.76
CA LEU A 1 6.57 21.34 -7.72
C LEU A 1 6.21 22.42 -6.71
N PHE A 2 5.52 22.06 -5.62
CA PHE A 2 5.21 22.96 -4.51
C PHE A 2 6.04 22.49 -3.32
N PHE A 3 7.03 23.30 -2.93
CA PHE A 3 8.11 22.93 -2.02
C PHE A 3 7.85 23.36 -0.56
N TYR A 4 6.62 23.78 -0.22
CA TYR A 4 6.33 24.36 1.10
C TYR A 4 4.88 24.09 1.53
N ASN A 5 4.57 22.82 1.79
CA ASN A 5 3.44 22.48 2.64
C ASN A 5 3.86 21.32 3.54
N SER A 6 4.17 21.64 4.80
CA SER A 6 4.60 20.71 5.85
C SER A 6 3.45 19.96 6.51
N ASP A 7 2.21 20.37 6.23
CA ASP A 7 1.01 19.84 6.88
C ASP A 7 0.27 18.83 5.98
N ALA A 8 0.71 18.68 4.73
CA ALA A 8 0.21 17.67 3.82
C ALA A 8 1.11 16.43 3.88
N VAL A 9 0.54 15.28 4.25
CA VAL A 9 1.15 13.97 4.00
C VAL A 9 1.03 13.72 2.50
N TYR A 10 2.16 13.69 1.80
CA TYR A 10 2.18 13.47 0.36
C TYR A 10 1.89 12.00 0.07
N THR A 11 0.77 11.73 -0.61
CA THR A 11 0.55 10.46 -1.31
C THR A 11 1.43 10.46 -2.56
N ALA A 12 2.29 9.45 -2.73
CA ALA A 12 3.31 9.42 -3.75
C ALA A 12 2.72 9.54 -5.18
N GLY A 13 3.02 10.64 -5.85
CA GLY A 13 3.00 10.80 -7.31
C GLY A 13 4.40 11.07 -7.88
N LEU A 14 5.44 10.74 -7.09
CA LEU A 14 6.85 10.77 -7.47
C LEU A 14 7.27 9.36 -7.89
N ASP A 15 8.33 9.28 -8.69
CA ASP A 15 9.02 8.02 -8.99
C ASP A 15 9.25 7.25 -7.66
N PRO A 16 8.68 6.04 -7.48
CA PRO A 16 8.80 5.27 -6.25
C PRO A 16 10.25 5.04 -5.81
N THR A 17 11.22 5.09 -6.74
CA THR A 17 12.65 5.00 -6.45
C THR A 17 13.16 6.09 -5.50
N PHE A 18 12.46 7.23 -5.34
CA PHE A 18 12.81 8.18 -4.27
C PHE A 18 12.63 7.61 -2.87
N MET A 19 11.71 6.65 -2.67
CA MET A 19 11.51 6.00 -1.38
C MET A 19 12.69 5.07 -1.06
N GLU A 20 13.25 4.38 -2.06
CA GLU A 20 14.46 3.55 -1.93
C GLU A 20 15.65 4.35 -1.36
N LEU A 21 15.82 5.61 -1.80
CA LEU A 21 16.89 6.47 -1.29
C LEU A 21 16.69 6.91 0.17
N GLN A 22 15.45 6.90 0.68
CA GLN A 22 15.16 7.24 2.07
C GLN A 22 15.31 6.01 2.97
N ASP A 23 14.72 4.88 2.57
CA ASP A 23 14.79 3.62 3.28
C ASP A 23 14.64 2.45 2.28
N GLU A 24 15.78 1.86 1.92
CA GLU A 24 15.86 0.78 0.93
C GLU A 24 15.09 -0.47 1.39
N ALA A 25 15.21 -0.84 2.67
CA ALA A 25 14.55 -2.03 3.20
C ALA A 25 13.03 -1.86 3.23
N PHE A 26 12.56 -0.67 3.62
CA PHE A 26 11.13 -0.36 3.63
C PHE A 26 10.55 -0.29 2.21
N PHE A 27 11.32 0.20 1.24
CA PHE A 27 10.96 0.17 -0.16
C PHE A 27 10.87 -1.26 -0.72
N GLU A 28 11.86 -2.11 -0.44
CA GLU A 28 11.84 -3.52 -0.85
C GLU A 28 10.62 -4.26 -0.28
N LEU A 29 10.28 -4.02 0.99
CA LEU A 29 9.07 -4.59 1.60
C LEU A 29 7.80 -4.17 0.86
N TRP A 30 7.67 -2.88 0.51
CA TRP A 30 6.55 -2.39 -0.28
C TRP A 30 6.49 -3.05 -1.67
N VAL A 31 7.65 -3.25 -2.33
CA VAL A 31 7.73 -3.97 -3.60
C VAL A 31 7.30 -5.42 -3.45
N ASP A 32 7.71 -6.10 -2.38
CA ASP A 32 7.35 -7.49 -2.12
C ASP A 32 5.85 -7.66 -1.88
N ILE A 33 5.24 -6.77 -1.09
CA ILE A 33 3.77 -6.75 -0.88
C ILE A 33 3.04 -6.52 -2.20
N THR A 34 3.44 -5.50 -2.99
CA THR A 34 2.75 -5.17 -4.26
C THR A 34 2.90 -6.24 -5.34
N GLN A 35 3.95 -7.07 -5.27
CA GLN A 35 4.16 -8.20 -6.19
C GLN A 35 3.54 -9.52 -5.70
N GLY A 36 2.88 -9.51 -4.53
CA GLY A 36 2.29 -10.68 -3.89
C GLY A 36 3.32 -11.73 -3.49
N ARG A 37 4.42 -11.27 -2.87
CA ARG A 37 5.45 -12.13 -2.27
C ARG A 37 5.31 -12.25 -0.75
N VAL A 38 4.26 -11.65 -0.20
CA VAL A 38 3.99 -11.60 1.24
C VAL A 38 2.57 -12.11 1.44
N ASP A 39 2.46 -13.32 1.97
CA ASP A 39 1.18 -13.89 2.39
C ASP A 39 0.64 -13.09 3.60
N ASP A 40 -0.67 -12.88 3.67
CA ASP A 40 -1.36 -12.14 4.74
C ASP A 40 -0.70 -10.76 5.06
N PRO A 41 -0.65 -9.82 4.08
CA PRO A 41 0.12 -8.59 4.19
C PRO A 41 -0.44 -7.56 5.18
N GLY A 42 -1.69 -7.70 5.63
CA GLY A 42 -2.44 -6.76 6.44
C GLY A 42 -1.78 -6.46 7.79
N ALA A 43 -1.20 -7.46 8.46
CA ALA A 43 -0.48 -7.24 9.72
C ALA A 43 0.76 -6.34 9.52
N ILE A 44 1.52 -6.59 8.45
CA ILE A 44 2.69 -5.80 8.09
C ILE A 44 2.28 -4.39 7.69
N ILE A 45 1.22 -4.25 6.89
CA ILE A 45 0.67 -2.95 6.49
C ILE A 45 0.24 -2.13 7.72
N ARG A 46 -0.41 -2.76 8.70
CA ARG A 46 -0.79 -2.11 9.96
C ARG A 46 0.42 -1.70 10.78
N ASP A 47 1.32 -2.64 11.05
CA ASP A 47 2.36 -2.46 12.06
C ASP A 47 3.58 -1.66 11.55
N GLU A 48 3.97 -1.87 10.30
CA GLU A 48 5.15 -1.23 9.71
C GLU A 48 4.80 0.06 8.96
N PHE A 49 3.67 0.08 8.24
CA PHE A 49 3.24 1.27 7.49
C PHE A 49 2.29 2.17 8.28
N GLY A 50 1.66 1.66 9.34
CA GLY A 50 0.70 2.44 10.14
C GLY A 50 -0.51 2.90 9.33
N ALA A 51 -0.89 2.13 8.30
CA ALA A 51 -1.92 2.53 7.35
C ALA A 51 -3.31 2.06 7.81
N ASP A 52 -4.29 2.96 7.78
CA ASP A 52 -5.71 2.61 8.02
C ASP A 52 -6.41 2.09 6.75
N TYR A 53 -5.86 2.42 5.57
CA TYR A 53 -6.42 2.06 4.27
C TYR A 53 -5.33 1.72 3.26
N VAL A 54 -5.65 0.80 2.36
CA VAL A 54 -4.85 0.48 1.17
C VAL A 54 -5.65 0.81 -0.08
N PHE A 55 -5.00 1.50 -1.02
CA PHE A 55 -5.54 1.82 -2.34
C PHE A 55 -4.73 1.09 -3.40
N SER A 56 -5.38 0.41 -4.33
CA SER A 56 -4.71 -0.25 -5.45
C SER A 56 -5.49 -0.07 -6.75
N ASP A 57 -4.77 0.01 -7.87
CA ASP A 57 -5.39 -0.15 -9.18
C ASP A 57 -5.69 -1.64 -9.44
N LEU A 58 -6.52 -1.93 -10.45
CA LEU A 58 -6.89 -3.33 -10.76
C LEU A 58 -5.78 -4.13 -11.48
N LYS A 59 -4.57 -3.60 -11.63
CA LYS A 59 -3.45 -4.27 -12.33
C LYS A 59 -2.53 -5.03 -11.38
N HIS A 60 -2.65 -4.82 -10.08
CA HIS A 60 -1.83 -5.50 -9.07
C HIS A 60 -2.52 -6.80 -8.61
N GLY A 61 -2.74 -7.71 -9.55
CA GLY A 61 -3.54 -8.93 -9.34
C GLY A 61 -3.06 -9.79 -8.17
N ASN A 62 -1.76 -10.03 -8.06
CA ASN A 62 -1.21 -10.84 -6.96
C ASN A 62 -1.48 -10.20 -5.59
N PHE A 63 -1.22 -8.89 -5.46
CA PHE A 63 -1.54 -8.17 -4.22
C PHE A 63 -3.04 -8.22 -3.91
N ILE A 64 -3.90 -8.09 -4.91
CA ILE A 64 -5.36 -8.17 -4.73
C ILE A 64 -5.76 -9.56 -4.24
N GLU A 65 -5.20 -10.64 -4.80
CA GLU A 65 -5.46 -12.01 -4.35
C GLU A 65 -5.04 -12.21 -2.88
N ASP A 66 -3.85 -11.73 -2.50
CA ASP A 66 -3.37 -11.83 -1.11
C ASP A 66 -4.21 -10.97 -0.16
N ALA A 67 -4.60 -9.76 -0.58
CA ALA A 67 -5.43 -8.87 0.22
C ALA A 67 -6.86 -9.40 0.41
N GLU A 68 -7.44 -10.07 -0.58
CA GLU A 68 -8.76 -10.69 -0.47
C GLU A 68 -8.74 -11.95 0.41
N ALA A 69 -7.58 -12.61 0.55
CA ALA A 69 -7.39 -13.75 1.44
C ALA A 69 -7.13 -13.35 2.90
N ASP A 70 -6.62 -12.14 3.13
CA ASP A 70 -6.22 -11.65 4.44
C ASP A 70 -7.41 -11.16 5.29
N PRO A 71 -7.69 -11.75 6.47
CA PRO A 71 -8.80 -11.33 7.33
C PRO A 71 -8.66 -9.91 7.93
N LEU A 72 -7.47 -9.31 7.91
CA LEU A 72 -7.23 -7.93 8.36
C LEU A 72 -7.52 -6.89 7.27
N LEU A 73 -7.69 -7.31 6.01
CA LEU A 73 -7.97 -6.41 4.90
C LEU A 73 -9.40 -6.61 4.42
N GLN A 74 -10.25 -5.62 4.71
CA GLN A 74 -11.65 -5.64 4.29
C GLN A 74 -11.86 -4.70 3.12
N GLU A 75 -12.33 -5.21 1.97
CA GLU A 75 -12.75 -4.36 0.86
C GLU A 75 -13.90 -3.45 1.30
N VAL A 76 -13.73 -2.14 1.14
CA VAL A 76 -14.74 -1.11 1.47
C VAL A 76 -15.21 -0.33 0.24
N TYR A 77 -14.48 -0.41 -0.87
CA TYR A 77 -14.84 0.23 -2.13
C TYR A 77 -14.19 -0.50 -3.32
N ARG A 78 -14.91 -0.58 -4.44
CA ARG A 78 -14.39 -1.02 -5.73
C ARG A 78 -15.17 -0.37 -6.87
N ASP A 79 -14.46 0.02 -7.92
CA ASP A 79 -15.04 0.42 -9.20
C ASP A 79 -14.24 -0.19 -10.37
N ASP A 80 -14.43 0.35 -11.57
CA ASP A 80 -13.78 -0.13 -12.80
C ASP A 80 -12.28 0.20 -12.86
N ASP A 81 -11.77 1.05 -11.96
CA ASP A 81 -10.40 1.56 -11.98
C ASP A 81 -9.59 1.14 -10.73
N ALA A 82 -10.24 1.01 -9.57
CA ALA A 82 -9.56 0.82 -8.29
C ALA A 82 -10.33 0.00 -7.26
N VAL A 83 -9.60 -0.46 -6.25
CA VAL A 83 -10.10 -1.09 -5.03
C VAL A 83 -9.49 -0.43 -3.79
N ILE A 84 -10.29 -0.32 -2.73
CA ILE A 84 -9.85 0.19 -1.43
C ILE A 84 -10.17 -0.84 -0.35
N TYR A 85 -9.17 -1.14 0.47
CA TYR A 85 -9.28 -1.98 1.66
C TYR A 85 -9.14 -1.11 2.91
N SER A 86 -9.97 -1.34 3.92
CA SER A 86 -9.70 -0.87 5.29
C SER A 86 -8.84 -1.89 6.02
N VAL A 87 -7.89 -1.42 6.82
CA VAL A 87 -7.00 -2.24 7.63
C VAL A 87 -7.57 -2.38 9.03
N GLY A 88 -7.69 -3.61 9.53
CA GLY A 88 -8.18 -3.91 10.87
C GLY A 88 -7.16 -3.64 11.98
N ASP A 89 -7.66 -3.58 13.22
CA ASP A 89 -6.86 -3.45 14.46
C ASP A 89 -6.08 -4.72 14.83
#